data_AF-A0A6P3WYV6-F1
#
_entry.id   AF-A0A6P3WYV6-F1
#
_cell.length_a   1.000
_cell.length_b   1.000
_cell.length_c   1.000
_cell.angle_alpha   90.00
_cell.angle_beta   90.00
_cell.angle_gamma   90.00
#
_symmetry.space_group_name_H-M   'P 1'
#
loop_
_entity.id
_entity.type
_entity.pdbx_description
1 polymer ?
#
loop_
_entity_poly.entity_id
_entity_poly.type
_entity_poly.pdbx_seq_one_letter_code
_entity_poly.pdbx_strand_id
1 'polypeptide(L)'
;MDYRDLLMSMDNNNALLIEGMDDSELTIDRKDNSNAPLSINVSGRSDNDDLFESMASTSSDQNTIAQKTWELANNVETISTIDEIYRYDRKEQQDILTAKPWEKDPHFFKDIKISALALLKMVMHARSGGTLEVMGLLLGKVTANTMIVMDSFALPVEGTETRVNAQAQAYEYMTAYIEAAKQVGRQENAIGWYHSHPGYGCWLSGIDVSTQMLNQNFQEPFVAIVIDPVRTISAGKVCLGAFRTYPKGYKPANEEPSEYQTIPLNKIEDFGVHCKQYYSLEVSYFKSSLDRRLLDSLWNKYWVNTLSSSSLLTNADYTTGQIFDLSDKLEQSEVALGRGFVLGGTDPHDRSTVEKLIKATRDSCKTTIEVIHGLMAQIIKDRLFNHVGGNMSDPQQK
;
A
#
# COMPACT_ATOMS: atom_id res chain seq x y z
N MET A 1 5.68 8.01 -19.23
CA MET A 1 4.93 8.81 -18.26
C MET A 1 5.95 9.45 -17.35
N ASP A 2 6.14 10.74 -17.50
CA ASP A 2 7.17 11.50 -16.77
C ASP A 2 6.71 11.68 -15.31
N TYR A 3 7.65 11.72 -14.35
CA TYR A 3 7.33 11.92 -12.91
C TYR A 3 6.54 13.23 -12.67
N ARG A 4 6.64 14.16 -13.62
CA ARG A 4 5.89 15.42 -13.68
C ARG A 4 4.38 15.21 -13.82
N ASP A 5 3.95 14.22 -14.61
CA ASP A 5 2.52 13.91 -14.82
C ASP A 5 1.89 13.28 -13.56
N LEU A 6 2.68 12.52 -12.80
CA LEU A 6 2.26 11.94 -11.52
C LEU A 6 2.08 13.02 -10.43
N LEU A 7 2.87 14.10 -10.50
CA LEU A 7 2.76 15.24 -9.58
C LEU A 7 1.60 16.16 -9.96
N MET A 8 1.32 16.35 -11.25
CA MET A 8 0.17 17.17 -11.69
C MET A 8 -1.18 16.57 -11.31
N SER A 9 -1.29 15.23 -11.20
CA SER A 9 -2.53 14.60 -10.71
C SER A 9 -2.76 14.78 -9.21
N MET A 10 -1.75 15.22 -8.45
CA MET A 10 -1.86 15.50 -7.01
C MET A 10 -2.50 16.87 -6.72
N ASP A 11 -2.56 17.79 -7.68
CA ASP A 11 -2.85 19.22 -7.46
C ASP A 11 -4.18 19.73 -8.04
N ASN A 12 -5.12 18.85 -8.41
CA ASN A 12 -6.40 19.25 -9.01
C ASN A 12 -7.35 20.04 -8.08
N ASN A 13 -6.98 20.29 -6.82
CA ASN A 13 -7.76 21.14 -5.90
C ASN A 13 -7.21 22.57 -5.72
N ASN A 14 -6.12 22.96 -6.40
CA ASN A 14 -5.48 24.28 -6.21
C ASN A 14 -5.12 25.01 -7.53
N ALA A 15 -5.87 24.77 -8.62
CA ALA A 15 -5.63 25.40 -9.94
C ALA A 15 -5.90 26.91 -10.03
N LEU A 16 -5.79 27.65 -8.93
CA LEU A 16 -5.80 29.11 -8.87
C LEU A 16 -4.64 29.50 -7.96
N LEU A 17 -3.48 29.84 -8.55
CA LEU A 17 -2.35 30.64 -8.01
C LEU A 17 -0.97 30.11 -8.45
N ILE A 18 -0.73 29.85 -9.74
CA ILE A 18 0.64 29.92 -10.28
C ILE A 18 0.58 30.48 -11.71
N GLU A 19 0.39 31.80 -11.81
CA GLU A 19 0.88 32.57 -12.95
C GLU A 19 1.96 33.53 -12.44
N GLY A 20 3.15 33.46 -13.03
CA GLY A 20 4.20 34.46 -12.87
C GLY A 20 5.40 34.01 -12.05
N MET A 21 6.36 33.34 -12.70
CA MET A 21 7.78 33.48 -12.36
C MET A 21 8.62 33.21 -13.60
N ASP A 22 9.44 34.21 -13.94
CA ASP A 22 10.17 34.43 -15.19
C ASP A 22 11.48 33.62 -15.25
N ASP A 23 11.84 33.16 -16.45
CA ASP A 23 13.04 32.36 -16.75
C ASP A 23 14.24 33.28 -17.02
N SER A 24 15.03 33.60 -15.98
CA SER A 24 16.41 34.06 -16.19
C SER A 24 17.23 34.00 -14.89
N GLU A 25 18.16 33.05 -14.81
CA GLU A 25 19.55 33.22 -14.31
C GLU A 25 20.15 31.86 -13.93
N LEU A 26 20.98 31.31 -14.82
CA LEU A 26 22.00 30.29 -14.49
C LEU A 26 23.06 30.26 -15.60
N THR A 27 23.92 31.28 -15.60
CA THR A 27 25.18 31.29 -16.36
C THR A 27 26.34 30.87 -15.44
N ILE A 28 27.00 29.77 -15.81
CA ILE A 28 28.20 29.23 -15.16
C ILE A 28 29.43 29.92 -15.77
N ASP A 29 30.19 30.65 -14.96
CA ASP A 29 31.41 31.34 -15.39
C ASP A 29 32.64 30.44 -15.19
N ARG A 30 33.41 30.21 -16.25
CA ARG A 30 34.72 29.52 -16.25
C ARG A 30 35.82 30.58 -16.24
N LYS A 31 36.82 30.45 -15.37
CA LYS A 31 38.10 31.16 -15.52
C LYS A 31 39.32 30.24 -15.34
N ASP A 32 40.20 30.38 -16.31
CA ASP A 32 41.48 29.70 -16.52
C ASP A 32 42.63 30.24 -15.62
N ASN A 33 43.45 29.29 -15.15
CA ASN A 33 44.91 29.14 -15.33
C ASN A 33 45.90 30.31 -15.03
N SER A 34 46.89 30.08 -14.14
CA SER A 34 48.27 30.59 -14.30
C SER A 34 49.29 29.87 -13.38
N ASN A 35 50.52 29.77 -13.88
CA ASN A 35 51.62 28.86 -13.50
C ASN A 35 52.80 29.61 -12.81
N ALA A 36 53.62 28.88 -12.02
CA ALA A 36 55.03 29.10 -11.59
C ALA A 36 55.36 29.89 -10.27
N PRO A 37 56.60 29.78 -9.68
CA PRO A 37 57.28 28.58 -9.14
C PRO A 37 57.95 28.74 -7.74
N LEU A 38 58.23 27.59 -7.09
CA LEU A 38 59.23 27.22 -6.03
C LEU A 38 59.89 28.27 -5.09
N SER A 39 59.76 28.04 -3.77
CA SER A 39 60.88 28.14 -2.80
C SER A 39 60.64 27.28 -1.54
N ILE A 40 61.57 26.36 -1.28
CA ILE A 40 61.67 25.53 -0.06
C ILE A 40 62.35 26.36 1.03
N ASN A 41 61.80 26.37 2.25
CA ASN A 41 62.52 26.79 3.44
C ASN A 41 62.28 25.76 4.55
N VAL A 42 63.36 25.10 4.99
CA VAL A 42 63.37 24.11 6.06
C VAL A 42 63.95 24.76 7.31
N SER A 43 63.18 24.80 8.39
CA SER A 43 63.69 24.92 9.77
C SER A 43 62.74 24.18 10.69
N GLY A 44 63.26 23.23 11.45
CA GLY A 44 62.49 22.12 12.00
C GLY A 44 61.84 22.37 13.35
N ARG A 45 60.86 21.52 13.64
CA ARG A 45 60.56 20.98 14.97
C ARG A 45 59.76 19.68 14.81
N SER A 46 59.90 18.81 15.80
CA SER A 46 59.57 17.39 15.82
C SER A 46 58.07 17.09 15.97
N ASP A 47 57.46 16.46 14.96
CA ASP A 47 56.13 15.84 15.05
C ASP A 47 56.17 14.46 14.34
N ASN A 48 56.59 13.41 15.06
CA ASN A 48 56.67 12.05 14.51
C ASN A 48 55.49 11.15 14.93
N ASP A 49 54.57 11.63 15.76
CA ASP A 49 53.41 10.83 16.20
C ASP A 49 52.15 11.06 15.33
N ASP A 50 52.01 12.22 14.67
CA ASP A 50 50.88 12.52 13.76
C ASP A 50 51.00 11.86 12.36
N LEU A 51 52.19 11.41 11.96
CA LEU A 51 52.40 10.78 10.65
C LEU A 51 51.83 9.36 10.58
N PHE A 52 51.86 8.60 11.69
CA PHE A 52 51.40 7.20 11.69
C PHE A 52 49.87 7.07 11.61
N GLU A 53 49.14 8.02 12.20
CA GLU A 53 47.67 8.03 12.16
C GLU A 53 47.13 8.55 10.82
N SER A 54 47.81 9.52 10.20
CA SER A 54 47.47 9.99 8.84
C SER A 54 47.75 8.94 7.76
N MET A 55 48.82 8.14 7.89
CA MET A 55 49.15 7.06 6.94
C MET A 55 48.20 5.87 7.01
N ALA A 56 47.69 5.54 8.21
CA ALA A 56 46.71 4.46 8.37
C ALA A 56 45.36 4.83 7.71
N SER A 57 44.88 6.07 7.91
CA SER A 57 43.65 6.58 7.29
C SER A 57 43.76 6.73 5.76
N THR A 58 44.91 7.16 5.24
CA THR A 58 45.13 7.20 3.78
C THR A 58 45.22 5.80 3.17
N SER A 59 45.68 4.78 3.89
CA SER A 59 45.71 3.40 3.37
C SER A 59 44.31 2.79 3.23
N SER A 60 43.38 3.08 4.15
CA SER A 60 41.99 2.62 4.04
C SER A 60 41.26 3.32 2.90
N ASP A 61 41.55 4.61 2.68
CA ASP A 61 40.97 5.38 1.59
C ASP A 61 41.54 4.93 0.23
N GLN A 62 42.84 4.66 0.14
CA GLN A 62 43.46 4.12 -1.08
C GLN A 62 42.95 2.72 -1.43
N ASN A 63 42.77 1.83 -0.44
CA ASN A 63 42.19 0.51 -0.68
C ASN A 63 40.74 0.61 -1.16
N THR A 64 39.96 1.55 -0.61
CA THR A 64 38.57 1.79 -1.03
C THR A 64 38.50 2.39 -2.45
N ILE A 65 39.42 3.29 -2.80
CA ILE A 65 39.52 3.87 -4.15
C ILE A 65 39.98 2.82 -5.17
N ALA A 66 40.97 2.00 -4.83
CA ALA A 66 41.45 0.91 -5.68
C ALA A 66 40.35 -0.14 -5.92
N GLN A 67 39.61 -0.51 -4.87
CA GLN A 67 38.46 -1.41 -4.98
C GLN A 67 37.38 -0.82 -5.90
N LYS A 68 36.95 0.43 -5.68
CA LYS A 68 35.95 1.08 -6.54
C LYS A 68 36.40 1.23 -7.99
N THR A 69 37.68 1.52 -8.21
CA THR A 69 38.25 1.63 -9.56
C THR A 69 38.27 0.27 -10.26
N TRP A 70 38.58 -0.80 -9.53
CA TRP A 70 38.52 -2.16 -10.04
C TRP A 70 37.07 -2.59 -10.34
N GLU A 71 36.13 -2.30 -9.44
CA GLU A 71 34.71 -2.58 -9.63
C GLU A 71 34.19 -1.87 -10.89
N LEU A 72 34.53 -0.59 -11.08
CA LEU A 72 34.11 0.21 -12.23
C LEU A 72 34.78 -0.22 -13.55
N ALA A 73 36.05 -0.58 -13.52
CA ALA A 73 36.77 -1.08 -14.70
C ALA A 73 36.29 -2.47 -15.16
N ASN A 74 35.70 -3.26 -14.25
CA ASN A 74 35.22 -4.61 -14.53
C ASN A 74 33.69 -4.71 -14.60
N ASN A 75 32.98 -3.58 -14.64
CA ASN A 75 31.51 -3.53 -14.63
C ASN A 75 30.89 -4.38 -13.51
N VAL A 76 31.52 -4.40 -12.33
CA VAL A 76 31.03 -5.15 -11.18
C VAL A 76 29.80 -4.43 -10.64
N GLU A 77 28.63 -4.99 -10.94
CA GLU A 77 27.37 -4.50 -10.39
C GLU A 77 27.24 -4.93 -8.91
N THR A 78 27.45 -3.99 -7.99
CA THR A 78 27.10 -4.16 -6.58
C THR A 78 25.59 -3.97 -6.41
N ILE A 79 24.81 -5.01 -6.73
CA ILE A 79 23.38 -5.03 -6.44
C ILE A 79 23.22 -5.20 -4.94
N SER A 80 22.53 -4.26 -4.28
CA SER A 80 22.15 -4.43 -2.88
C SER A 80 21.33 -5.72 -2.75
N THR A 81 21.54 -6.52 -1.71
CA THR A 81 20.71 -7.72 -1.43
C THR A 81 19.21 -7.41 -1.37
N ILE A 82 18.86 -6.15 -1.07
CA ILE A 82 17.48 -5.64 -1.07
C ILE A 82 16.93 -5.50 -2.50
N ASP A 83 17.77 -5.16 -3.47
CA ASP A 83 17.38 -4.92 -4.86
C ASP A 83 17.37 -6.21 -5.71
N GLU A 84 17.88 -7.33 -5.18
CA GLU A 84 17.87 -8.64 -5.84
C GLU A 84 16.44 -9.10 -6.21
N ILE A 85 15.44 -8.72 -5.39
CA ILE A 85 14.02 -9.02 -5.66
C ILE A 85 13.54 -8.44 -7.01
N TYR A 86 14.18 -7.39 -7.53
CA TYR A 86 13.84 -6.77 -8.81
C TYR A 86 14.46 -7.50 -10.02
N ARG A 87 15.38 -8.43 -9.82
CA ARG A 87 15.98 -9.20 -10.93
C ARG A 87 14.95 -10.14 -11.54
N TYR A 88 14.76 -10.09 -12.85
CA TYR A 88 13.88 -11.01 -13.55
C TYR A 88 14.67 -12.14 -14.22
N ASP A 89 14.43 -13.39 -13.81
CA ASP A 89 15.01 -14.58 -14.44
C ASP A 89 13.95 -15.31 -15.26
N ARG A 90 14.01 -15.16 -16.59
CA ARG A 90 13.04 -15.76 -17.51
C ARG A 90 13.04 -17.29 -17.45
N LYS A 91 14.21 -17.90 -17.26
CA LYS A 91 14.33 -19.37 -17.26
C LYS A 91 13.71 -19.93 -15.99
N GLU A 92 14.01 -19.33 -14.84
CA GLU A 92 13.39 -19.71 -13.57
C GLU A 92 11.86 -19.60 -13.63
N GLN A 93 11.32 -18.50 -14.16
CA GLN A 93 9.88 -18.33 -14.31
C GLN A 93 9.26 -19.40 -15.23
N GLN A 94 9.91 -19.70 -16.35
CA GLN A 94 9.44 -20.74 -17.27
C GLN A 94 9.44 -22.13 -16.63
N ASP A 95 10.49 -22.44 -15.86
CA ASP A 95 10.62 -23.72 -15.16
C ASP A 95 9.52 -23.88 -14.10
N ILE A 96 9.23 -22.83 -13.32
CA ILE A 96 8.13 -22.83 -12.33
C ILE A 96 6.77 -22.99 -13.01
N LEU A 97 6.51 -22.23 -14.08
CA LEU A 97 5.26 -22.32 -14.85
C LEU A 97 5.06 -23.70 -15.51
N THR A 98 6.15 -24.39 -15.84
CA THR A 98 6.09 -25.74 -16.41
C THR A 98 5.87 -26.78 -15.31
N ALA A 99 6.50 -26.61 -14.15
CA ALA A 99 6.38 -27.55 -13.03
C ALA A 99 5.04 -27.47 -12.29
N LYS A 100 4.37 -26.31 -12.31
CA LYS A 100 3.07 -26.04 -11.70
C LYS A 100 2.89 -26.61 -10.29
N PRO A 101 3.76 -26.28 -9.33
CA PRO A 101 3.75 -26.87 -8.00
C PRO A 101 2.43 -26.63 -7.23
N TRP A 102 1.73 -25.53 -7.52
CA TRP A 102 0.42 -25.19 -6.94
C TRP A 102 -0.72 -26.16 -7.32
N GLU A 103 -0.58 -26.98 -8.37
CA GLU A 103 -1.59 -28.00 -8.68
C GLU A 103 -1.60 -29.14 -7.65
N LYS A 104 -0.50 -29.32 -6.90
CA LYS A 104 -0.37 -30.39 -5.89
C LYS A 104 -0.88 -29.98 -4.51
N ASP A 105 -0.84 -28.69 -4.21
CA ASP A 105 -1.22 -28.13 -2.92
C ASP A 105 -2.04 -26.84 -3.12
N PRO A 106 -3.36 -26.84 -2.81
CA PRO A 106 -4.21 -25.65 -2.88
C PRO A 106 -3.70 -24.47 -2.04
N HIS A 107 -2.91 -24.73 -1.01
CA HIS A 107 -2.28 -23.75 -0.11
C HIS A 107 -0.78 -23.54 -0.41
N PHE A 108 -0.35 -23.87 -1.64
CA PHE A 108 1.04 -23.69 -2.06
C PHE A 108 1.49 -22.24 -1.90
N PHE A 109 0.68 -21.28 -2.32
CA PHE A 109 0.96 -19.86 -2.11
C PHE A 109 0.46 -19.43 -0.74
N LYS A 110 1.36 -18.91 0.09
CA LYS A 110 1.03 -18.43 1.45
C LYS A 110 1.32 -16.95 1.61
N ASP A 111 2.32 -16.47 0.88
CA ASP A 111 2.88 -15.14 1.03
C ASP A 111 2.70 -14.33 -0.24
N ILE A 112 2.47 -13.03 -0.08
CA ILE A 112 2.53 -12.06 -1.17
C ILE A 112 3.41 -10.87 -0.79
N LYS A 113 4.27 -10.48 -1.70
CA LYS A 113 5.15 -9.31 -1.60
C LYS A 113 4.71 -8.25 -2.60
N ILE A 114 4.38 -7.06 -2.13
CA ILE A 114 3.91 -5.97 -2.98
C ILE A 114 4.94 -4.83 -2.97
N SER A 115 5.37 -4.38 -4.15
CA SER A 115 6.28 -3.24 -4.24
C SER A 115 5.60 -1.96 -3.74
N ALA A 116 6.36 -1.08 -3.09
CA ALA A 116 5.85 0.21 -2.62
C ALA A 116 5.24 1.04 -3.76
N LEU A 117 5.79 0.93 -4.98
CA LEU A 117 5.26 1.56 -6.18
C LEU A 117 3.87 1.01 -6.54
N ALA A 118 3.72 -0.31 -6.61
CA ALA A 118 2.45 -0.95 -6.93
C ALA A 118 1.39 -0.61 -5.88
N LEU A 119 1.75 -0.67 -4.60
CA LEU A 119 0.88 -0.28 -3.49
C LEU A 119 0.37 1.15 -3.66
N LEU A 120 1.27 2.11 -3.90
CA LEU A 120 0.91 3.51 -4.03
C LEU A 120 -0.03 3.73 -5.23
N LYS A 121 0.27 3.14 -6.39
CA LYS A 121 -0.58 3.22 -7.58
C LYS A 121 -1.99 2.67 -7.32
N MET A 122 -2.09 1.49 -6.70
CA MET A 122 -3.38 0.87 -6.43
C MET A 122 -4.20 1.69 -5.42
N VAL A 123 -3.58 2.19 -4.35
CA VAL A 123 -4.26 3.02 -3.34
C VAL A 123 -4.71 4.36 -3.93
N MET A 124 -3.89 5.01 -4.75
CA MET A 124 -4.27 6.26 -5.42
C MET A 124 -5.44 6.03 -6.40
N HIS A 125 -5.39 4.95 -7.17
CA HIS A 125 -6.47 4.60 -8.09
C HIS A 125 -7.77 4.25 -7.36
N ALA A 126 -7.70 3.43 -6.29
CA ALA A 126 -8.85 3.13 -5.45
C ALA A 126 -9.46 4.40 -4.85
N ARG A 127 -8.62 5.35 -4.41
CA ARG A 127 -9.08 6.64 -3.89
C ARG A 127 -9.73 7.50 -4.96
N SER A 128 -9.22 7.51 -6.20
CA SER A 128 -9.84 8.28 -7.29
C SER A 128 -11.21 7.76 -7.70
N GLY A 129 -11.53 6.50 -7.42
CA GLY A 129 -12.87 5.92 -7.61
C GLY A 129 -13.93 6.45 -6.65
N GLY A 130 -13.53 7.08 -5.53
CA GLY A 130 -14.45 7.59 -4.52
C GLY A 130 -15.28 6.47 -3.89
N THR A 131 -16.60 6.48 -4.14
CA THR A 131 -17.54 5.45 -3.69
C THR A 131 -17.76 4.33 -4.71
N LEU A 132 -17.20 4.46 -5.92
CA LEU A 132 -17.31 3.46 -6.97
C LEU A 132 -16.17 2.45 -6.87
N GLU A 133 -16.48 1.19 -7.16
CA GLU A 133 -15.45 0.17 -7.29
C GLU A 133 -14.64 0.43 -8.56
N VAL A 134 -13.31 0.34 -8.45
CA VAL A 134 -12.39 0.37 -9.59
C VAL A 134 -11.57 -0.91 -9.59
N MET A 135 -11.01 -1.26 -10.74
CA MET A 135 -10.14 -2.43 -10.84
C MET A 135 -8.93 -2.21 -11.76
N GLY A 136 -7.93 -3.07 -11.59
CA GLY A 136 -6.73 -3.06 -12.40
C GLY A 136 -6.01 -4.41 -12.40
N LEU A 137 -4.90 -4.46 -13.14
CA LEU A 137 -4.05 -5.65 -13.22
C LEU A 137 -2.75 -5.48 -12.43
N LEU A 138 -2.22 -6.62 -12.01
CA LEU A 138 -0.97 -6.77 -11.30
C LEU A 138 0.06 -7.41 -12.23
N LEU A 139 1.23 -6.79 -12.33
CA LEU A 139 2.39 -7.33 -13.03
C LEU A 139 3.40 -7.83 -12.03
N GLY A 140 3.92 -9.04 -12.25
CA GLY A 140 4.85 -9.63 -11.32
C GLY A 140 5.41 -10.99 -11.72
N LYS A 141 5.88 -11.70 -10.70
CA LYS A 141 6.54 -12.99 -10.83
C LYS A 141 6.30 -13.86 -9.59
N VAL A 142 6.57 -15.14 -9.71
CA VAL A 142 6.49 -16.10 -8.59
C VAL A 142 7.88 -16.54 -8.18
N THR A 143 8.13 -16.65 -6.87
CA THR A 143 9.37 -17.21 -6.34
C THR A 143 9.00 -18.18 -5.21
N ALA A 144 9.32 -19.45 -5.40
CA ALA A 144 8.91 -20.53 -4.49
C ALA A 144 7.39 -20.48 -4.17
N ASN A 145 7.03 -20.27 -2.91
CA ASN A 145 5.66 -20.19 -2.39
C ASN A 145 5.13 -18.75 -2.26
N THR A 146 5.86 -17.76 -2.79
CA THR A 146 5.54 -16.33 -2.66
C THR A 146 5.17 -15.73 -4.01
N MET A 147 4.07 -15.00 -4.06
CA MET A 147 3.69 -14.17 -5.21
C MET A 147 4.31 -12.77 -5.05
N ILE A 148 4.97 -12.25 -6.08
CA ILE A 148 5.66 -10.95 -6.03
C ILE A 148 5.02 -10.01 -7.04
N VAL A 149 4.38 -8.95 -6.53
CA VAL A 149 3.80 -7.86 -7.33
C VAL A 149 4.86 -6.78 -7.50
N MET A 150 5.32 -6.61 -8.74
CA MET A 150 6.34 -5.62 -9.11
C MET A 150 5.71 -4.27 -9.48
N ASP A 151 4.60 -4.31 -10.22
CA ASP A 151 3.87 -3.10 -10.62
C ASP A 151 2.37 -3.37 -10.77
N SER A 152 1.60 -2.30 -10.91
CA SER A 152 0.16 -2.34 -11.19
C SER A 152 -0.24 -1.26 -12.19
N PHE A 153 -1.38 -1.47 -12.86
CA PHE A 153 -1.99 -0.46 -13.71
C PHE A 153 -3.52 -0.54 -13.68
N ALA A 154 -4.16 0.62 -13.81
CA ALA A 154 -5.61 0.74 -13.85
C ALA A 154 -6.17 0.21 -15.17
N LEU A 155 -7.32 -0.48 -15.10
CA LEU A 155 -8.12 -0.77 -16.28
C LEU A 155 -9.16 0.34 -16.47
N PRO A 156 -9.49 0.73 -17.71
CA PRO A 156 -10.50 1.74 -17.99
C PRO A 156 -11.92 1.16 -17.83
N VAL A 157 -12.20 0.63 -16.65
CA VAL A 157 -13.49 0.03 -16.30
C VAL A 157 -13.92 0.55 -14.93
N GLU A 158 -15.16 1.00 -14.86
CA GLU A 158 -15.84 1.26 -13.61
C GLU A 158 -16.48 -0.05 -13.15
N GLY A 159 -16.08 -0.53 -11.97
CA GLY A 159 -16.67 -1.69 -11.33
C GLY A 159 -18.08 -1.34 -10.86
N THR A 160 -19.04 -2.21 -11.18
CA THR A 160 -20.32 -2.23 -10.47
C THR A 160 -20.45 -3.59 -9.84
N GLU A 161 -20.96 -3.65 -8.62
CA GLU A 161 -21.22 -4.89 -7.87
C GLU A 161 -22.15 -5.88 -8.61
N THR A 162 -22.70 -5.51 -9.77
CA THR A 162 -23.61 -6.33 -10.58
C THR A 162 -22.99 -6.83 -11.89
N ARG A 163 -21.78 -6.39 -12.27
CA ARG A 163 -21.14 -6.78 -13.53
C ARG A 163 -19.63 -6.90 -13.40
N VAL A 164 -19.14 -8.13 -13.50
CA VAL A 164 -17.71 -8.42 -13.67
C VAL A 164 -17.47 -9.03 -15.05
N ASN A 165 -17.76 -8.23 -16.07
CA ASN A 165 -17.18 -8.49 -17.37
C ASN A 165 -16.54 -7.19 -17.82
N ALA A 166 -15.23 -7.11 -17.60
CA ALA A 166 -14.42 -6.09 -18.22
C ALA A 166 -14.75 -6.17 -19.72
N GLN A 167 -15.39 -5.12 -20.24
CA GLN A 167 -15.91 -5.12 -21.62
C GLN A 167 -14.78 -5.51 -22.59
N ALA A 168 -15.07 -5.96 -23.81
CA ALA A 168 -14.03 -6.36 -24.79
C ALA A 168 -12.85 -5.37 -24.88
N GLN A 169 -13.13 -4.08 -24.68
CA GLN A 169 -12.16 -2.97 -24.57
C GLN A 169 -11.09 -3.16 -23.49
N ALA A 170 -11.42 -3.74 -22.34
CA ALA A 170 -10.46 -4.03 -21.30
C ALA A 170 -9.47 -5.13 -21.70
N TYR A 171 -9.93 -6.18 -22.38
CA TYR A 171 -9.03 -7.23 -22.91
C TYR A 171 -8.06 -6.66 -23.95
N GLU A 172 -8.54 -5.82 -24.86
CA GLU A 172 -7.69 -5.12 -25.83
C GLU A 172 -6.65 -4.23 -25.14
N TYR A 173 -7.08 -3.45 -24.15
CA TYR A 173 -6.18 -2.60 -23.37
C TYR A 173 -5.13 -3.40 -22.59
N MET A 174 -5.52 -4.54 -22.00
CA MET A 174 -4.60 -5.44 -21.28
C MET A 174 -3.50 -5.96 -22.20
N THR A 175 -3.86 -6.44 -23.39
CA THR A 175 -2.88 -6.94 -24.37
C THR A 175 -1.95 -5.83 -24.83
N ALA A 176 -2.49 -4.67 -25.23
CA ALA A 176 -1.70 -3.52 -25.65
C ALA A 176 -0.75 -3.02 -24.56
N TYR A 177 -1.20 -2.95 -23.30
CA TYR A 177 -0.37 -2.50 -22.19
C TYR A 177 0.78 -3.48 -21.90
N ILE A 178 0.51 -4.79 -21.88
CA ILE A 178 1.56 -5.80 -21.65
C ILE A 178 2.58 -5.79 -22.79
N GLU A 179 2.14 -5.60 -24.04
CA GLU A 179 3.05 -5.47 -25.18
C GLU A 179 3.92 -4.21 -25.09
N ALA A 180 3.33 -3.06 -24.77
CA ALA A 180 4.07 -1.82 -24.56
C ALA A 180 5.05 -1.91 -23.37
N ALA A 181 4.66 -2.60 -22.28
CA ALA A 181 5.52 -2.82 -21.13
C ALA A 181 6.79 -3.62 -21.52
N LYS A 182 6.64 -4.64 -22.38
CA LYS A 182 7.77 -5.43 -22.89
C LYS A 182 8.73 -4.60 -23.74
N GLN A 183 8.22 -3.64 -24.52
CA GLN A 183 9.06 -2.74 -25.34
C GLN A 183 9.96 -1.84 -24.49
N VAL A 184 9.55 -1.50 -23.27
CA VAL A 184 10.34 -0.69 -22.31
C VAL A 184 11.13 -1.54 -21.31
N GLY A 185 11.28 -2.84 -21.58
CA GLY A 185 12.11 -3.74 -20.78
C GLY A 185 11.45 -4.31 -19.53
N ARG A 186 10.12 -4.14 -19.34
CA ARG A 186 9.37 -4.80 -18.26
C ARG A 186 8.94 -6.18 -18.72
N GLN A 187 9.56 -7.21 -18.17
CA GLN A 187 9.40 -8.59 -18.63
C GLN A 187 8.36 -9.38 -17.85
N GLU A 188 7.91 -8.83 -16.71
CA GLU A 188 6.89 -9.40 -15.86
C GLU A 188 5.55 -9.53 -16.58
N ASN A 189 4.89 -10.68 -16.40
CA ASN A 189 3.56 -10.92 -16.93
C ASN A 189 2.50 -10.61 -15.86
N ALA A 190 1.23 -10.68 -16.25
CA ALA A 190 0.13 -10.59 -15.31
C ALA A 190 0.20 -11.72 -14.28
N ILE A 191 0.07 -11.39 -13.00
CA ILE A 191 0.08 -12.34 -11.88
C ILE A 191 -1.17 -12.24 -11.01
N GLY A 192 -2.08 -11.33 -11.36
CA GLY A 192 -3.29 -11.09 -10.60
C GLY A 192 -4.02 -9.84 -11.03
N TRP A 193 -5.06 -9.54 -10.28
CA TRP A 193 -5.89 -8.36 -10.43
C TRP A 193 -6.12 -7.73 -9.06
N TYR A 194 -6.45 -6.44 -9.06
CA TYR A 194 -6.92 -5.77 -7.85
C TYR A 194 -8.22 -5.04 -8.12
N HIS A 195 -9.02 -4.86 -7.08
CA HIS A 195 -10.18 -3.99 -7.09
C HIS A 195 -10.36 -3.31 -5.72
N SER A 196 -11.26 -2.32 -5.68
CA SER A 196 -11.54 -1.59 -4.45
C SER A 196 -12.90 -1.94 -3.87
N HIS A 197 -12.99 -2.03 -2.54
CA HIS A 197 -14.23 -2.10 -1.77
C HIS A 197 -14.37 -0.86 -0.86
N PRO A 198 -14.98 0.23 -1.32
CA PRO A 198 -15.04 1.48 -0.54
C PRO A 198 -15.94 1.38 0.70
N GLY A 199 -15.36 1.20 1.88
CA GLY A 199 -16.04 1.31 3.17
C GLY A 199 -16.60 0.01 3.76
N TYR A 200 -16.54 -1.12 3.07
CA TYR A 200 -17.07 -2.41 3.54
C TYR A 200 -16.02 -3.51 3.72
N GLY A 201 -14.73 -3.16 3.73
CA GLY A 201 -13.64 -4.05 4.10
C GLY A 201 -13.13 -4.92 2.95
N CYS A 202 -12.04 -5.63 3.23
CA CYS A 202 -11.33 -6.44 2.22
C CYS A 202 -11.74 -7.91 2.34
N TRP A 203 -12.54 -8.38 1.39
CA TRP A 203 -13.05 -9.75 1.26
C TRP A 203 -13.50 -9.98 -0.20
N LEU A 204 -13.82 -11.22 -0.59
CA LEU A 204 -14.31 -11.52 -1.94
C LEU A 204 -15.81 -11.80 -1.93
N SER A 205 -16.59 -11.07 -2.73
CA SER A 205 -18.00 -11.35 -3.00
C SER A 205 -18.18 -12.63 -3.81
N GLY A 206 -19.42 -13.11 -3.95
CA GLY A 206 -19.71 -14.26 -4.83
C GLY A 206 -19.28 -14.05 -6.29
N ILE A 207 -19.31 -12.80 -6.77
CA ILE A 207 -18.86 -12.45 -8.12
C ILE A 207 -17.33 -12.42 -8.18
N ASP A 208 -16.66 -11.89 -7.17
CA ASP A 208 -15.20 -11.88 -7.10
C ASP A 208 -14.64 -13.29 -7.02
N VAL A 209 -15.28 -14.17 -6.23
CA VAL A 209 -14.93 -15.59 -6.18
C VAL A 209 -15.09 -16.23 -7.55
N SER A 210 -16.20 -16.01 -8.23
CA SER A 210 -16.44 -16.57 -9.57
C SER A 210 -15.39 -16.09 -10.58
N THR A 211 -15.03 -14.81 -10.52
CA THR A 211 -14.03 -14.17 -11.39
C THR A 211 -12.63 -14.71 -11.09
N GLN A 212 -12.27 -14.79 -9.81
CA GLN A 212 -10.98 -15.30 -9.37
C GLN A 212 -10.82 -16.79 -9.68
N MET A 213 -11.88 -17.59 -9.56
CA MET A 213 -11.88 -18.99 -9.98
C MET A 213 -11.66 -19.13 -11.49
N LEU A 214 -12.28 -18.27 -12.30
CA LEU A 214 -12.06 -18.25 -13.75
C LEU A 214 -10.61 -17.90 -14.07
N ASN A 215 -10.08 -16.85 -13.44
CA ASN A 215 -8.70 -16.43 -13.67
C ASN A 215 -7.68 -17.49 -13.21
N GLN A 216 -7.88 -18.12 -12.05
CA GLN A 216 -7.06 -19.25 -11.61
C GLN A 216 -7.18 -20.48 -12.54
N ASN A 217 -8.29 -20.64 -13.25
CA ASN A 217 -8.44 -21.76 -14.19
C ASN A 217 -7.71 -21.52 -15.53
N PHE A 218 -7.62 -20.27 -16.00
CA PHE A 218 -7.10 -19.95 -17.34
C PHE A 218 -5.77 -19.18 -17.35
N GLN A 219 -5.39 -18.53 -16.25
CA GLN A 219 -4.23 -17.64 -16.12
C GLN A 219 -3.38 -17.91 -14.86
N GLU A 220 -3.39 -19.14 -14.34
CA GLU A 220 -2.58 -19.51 -13.16
C GLU A 220 -1.07 -19.34 -13.44
N PRO A 221 -0.27 -18.75 -12.53
CA PRO A 221 -0.62 -18.30 -11.17
C PRO A 221 -1.33 -16.94 -11.10
N PHE A 222 -2.47 -16.85 -10.39
CA PHE A 222 -3.27 -15.61 -10.30
C PHE A 222 -3.76 -15.25 -8.88
N VAL A 223 -3.66 -13.99 -8.45
CA VAL A 223 -4.14 -13.50 -7.13
C VAL A 223 -5.17 -12.37 -7.26
N ALA A 224 -6.12 -12.30 -6.32
CA ALA A 224 -7.03 -11.17 -6.17
C ALA A 224 -6.57 -10.28 -5.01
N ILE A 225 -6.38 -8.98 -5.24
CA ILE A 225 -6.13 -7.99 -4.19
C ILE A 225 -7.37 -7.10 -4.03
N VAL A 226 -7.80 -6.89 -2.79
CA VAL A 226 -8.91 -6.00 -2.44
C VAL A 226 -8.35 -4.85 -1.61
N ILE A 227 -8.77 -3.61 -1.92
CA ILE A 227 -8.33 -2.41 -1.21
C ILE A 227 -9.56 -1.64 -0.73
N ASP A 228 -9.59 -1.24 0.54
CA ASP A 228 -10.59 -0.31 1.04
C ASP A 228 -9.97 1.09 1.22
N PRO A 229 -10.16 2.00 0.24
CA PRO A 229 -9.57 3.34 0.30
C PRO A 229 -10.18 4.20 1.42
N VAL A 230 -11.46 3.97 1.76
CA VAL A 230 -12.18 4.74 2.79
C VAL A 230 -11.66 4.36 4.18
N ARG A 231 -11.58 3.06 4.47
CA ARG A 231 -11.01 2.57 5.74
C ARG A 231 -9.52 2.86 5.87
N THR A 232 -8.79 2.91 4.76
CA THR A 232 -7.38 3.30 4.76
C THR A 232 -7.19 4.71 5.34
N ILE A 233 -8.05 5.66 4.96
CA ILE A 233 -8.00 7.02 5.47
C ILE A 233 -8.44 7.06 6.94
N SER A 234 -9.50 6.33 7.32
CA SER A 234 -10.03 6.34 8.70
C SER A 234 -9.06 5.71 9.70
N ALA A 235 -8.43 4.59 9.33
CA ALA A 235 -7.54 3.84 10.21
C ALA A 235 -6.08 4.37 10.20
N GLY A 236 -5.71 5.20 9.23
CA GLY A 236 -4.31 5.64 9.04
C GLY A 236 -3.34 4.51 8.65
N LYS A 237 -3.88 3.36 8.23
CA LYS A 237 -3.14 2.18 7.78
C LYS A 237 -3.82 1.65 6.51
N VAL A 238 -3.01 1.27 5.51
CA VAL A 238 -3.55 0.70 4.27
C VAL A 238 -4.35 -0.56 4.58
N CYS A 239 -5.64 -0.51 4.27
CA CYS A 239 -6.56 -1.65 4.36
C CYS A 239 -6.53 -2.38 3.02
N LEU A 240 -5.77 -3.47 2.98
CA LEU A 240 -5.54 -4.29 1.79
C LEU A 240 -5.53 -5.76 2.19
N GLY A 241 -6.28 -6.57 1.46
CA GLY A 241 -6.25 -8.04 1.57
C GLY A 241 -5.86 -8.67 0.24
N ALA A 242 -5.13 -9.79 0.30
CA ALA A 242 -4.80 -10.59 -0.87
C ALA A 242 -5.38 -11.99 -0.70
N PHE A 243 -6.03 -12.50 -1.73
CA PHE A 243 -6.86 -13.69 -1.65
C PHE A 243 -6.68 -14.62 -2.83
N ARG A 244 -6.84 -15.92 -2.56
CA ARG A 244 -6.93 -16.97 -3.58
C ARG A 244 -8.11 -17.87 -3.28
N THR A 245 -8.79 -18.31 -4.33
CA THR A 245 -9.94 -19.21 -4.22
C THR A 245 -9.50 -20.67 -4.17
N TYR A 246 -10.24 -21.47 -3.42
CA TYR A 246 -10.06 -22.91 -3.41
C TYR A 246 -10.55 -23.55 -4.72
N PRO A 247 -9.90 -24.62 -5.21
CA PRO A 247 -10.39 -25.38 -6.36
C PRO A 247 -11.80 -25.95 -6.14
N LYS A 248 -12.56 -26.15 -7.23
CA LYS A 248 -13.89 -26.76 -7.16
C LYS A 248 -13.83 -28.12 -6.49
N GLY A 249 -14.64 -28.31 -5.44
CA GLY A 249 -14.75 -29.57 -4.69
C GLY A 249 -13.76 -29.72 -3.55
N TYR A 250 -12.80 -28.80 -3.39
CA TYR A 250 -11.97 -28.74 -2.19
C TYR A 250 -12.78 -28.22 -1.01
N LYS A 251 -12.71 -28.91 0.13
CA LYS A 251 -13.26 -28.43 1.40
C LYS A 251 -12.10 -28.10 2.32
N PRO A 252 -11.92 -26.83 2.72
CA PRO A 252 -10.89 -26.50 3.71
C PRO A 252 -11.18 -27.25 5.01
N ALA A 253 -10.12 -27.63 5.74
CA ALA A 253 -10.26 -27.95 7.15
C ALA A 253 -10.92 -26.74 7.84
N ASN A 254 -11.78 -26.95 8.85
CA ASN A 254 -12.54 -25.87 9.50
C ASN A 254 -11.61 -24.72 9.97
N GLU A 255 -11.35 -23.76 9.09
CA GLU A 255 -10.62 -22.54 9.34
C GLU A 255 -11.66 -21.49 9.72
N GLU A 256 -11.48 -20.88 10.89
CA GLU A 256 -12.20 -19.67 11.22
C GLU A 256 -11.71 -18.53 10.29
N PRO A 257 -12.58 -17.57 9.93
CA PRO A 257 -12.17 -16.43 9.13
C PRO A 257 -10.95 -15.72 9.74
N SER A 258 -9.90 -15.52 8.94
CA SER A 258 -8.57 -15.11 9.42
C SER A 258 -8.49 -13.72 10.08
N GLU A 259 -9.51 -12.87 10.02
CA GLU A 259 -9.51 -11.59 10.75
C GLU A 259 -10.94 -11.05 10.83
N TYR A 260 -11.37 -10.59 12.01
CA TYR A 260 -12.68 -9.94 12.13
C TYR A 260 -12.65 -8.55 11.49
N GLN A 261 -13.57 -8.30 10.57
CA GLN A 261 -13.81 -6.98 10.00
C GLN A 261 -15.28 -6.62 10.15
N THR A 262 -15.56 -5.35 10.43
CA THR A 262 -16.92 -4.80 10.38
C THR A 262 -17.44 -4.89 8.95
N ILE A 263 -18.51 -5.64 8.71
CA ILE A 263 -19.17 -5.73 7.40
C ILE A 263 -20.55 -5.08 7.54
N PRO A 264 -20.95 -4.18 6.62
CA PRO A 264 -22.31 -3.63 6.61
C PRO A 264 -23.38 -4.71 6.46
N LEU A 265 -24.57 -4.48 7.02
CA LEU A 265 -25.67 -5.45 7.02
C LEU A 265 -26.10 -5.88 5.63
N ASN A 266 -26.11 -4.97 4.65
CA ASN A 266 -26.46 -5.28 3.26
C ASN A 266 -25.42 -6.19 2.55
N LYS A 267 -24.27 -6.46 3.17
CA LYS A 267 -23.18 -7.28 2.63
C LYS A 267 -22.88 -8.54 3.43
N ILE A 268 -23.42 -8.63 4.64
CA ILE A 268 -23.05 -9.70 5.59
C ILE A 268 -23.49 -11.10 5.11
N GLU A 269 -24.60 -11.19 4.39
CA GLU A 269 -25.10 -12.46 3.84
C GLU A 269 -24.17 -13.00 2.75
N ASP A 270 -23.81 -12.16 1.79
CA ASP A 270 -22.89 -12.52 0.69
C ASP A 270 -21.51 -12.93 1.25
N PHE A 271 -20.98 -12.14 2.19
CA PHE A 271 -19.76 -12.50 2.91
C PHE A 271 -19.88 -13.87 3.60
N GLY A 272 -20.97 -14.11 4.33
CA GLY A 272 -21.18 -15.35 5.08
C GLY A 272 -21.27 -16.61 4.21
N VAL A 273 -21.77 -16.48 2.97
CA VAL A 273 -21.89 -17.59 2.01
C VAL A 273 -20.54 -17.93 1.36
N HIS A 274 -19.73 -16.91 1.07
CA HIS A 274 -18.53 -17.06 0.25
C HIS A 274 -17.20 -17.06 1.03
N CYS A 275 -17.18 -16.67 2.30
CA CYS A 275 -15.95 -16.55 3.10
C CYS A 275 -15.13 -17.84 3.25
N LYS A 276 -15.73 -19.02 3.02
CA LYS A 276 -15.06 -20.33 3.06
C LYS A 276 -14.54 -20.80 1.69
N GLN A 277 -14.74 -20.02 0.65
CA GLN A 277 -14.37 -20.38 -0.73
C GLN A 277 -12.99 -19.85 -1.14
N TYR A 278 -12.35 -19.08 -0.26
CA TYR A 278 -11.03 -18.50 -0.47
C TYR A 278 -10.24 -18.44 0.84
N TYR A 279 -8.94 -18.18 0.73
CA TYR A 279 -8.04 -17.92 1.85
C TYR A 279 -7.24 -16.64 1.61
N SER A 280 -6.78 -16.04 2.70
CA SER A 280 -5.92 -14.85 2.68
C SER A 280 -4.45 -15.23 2.61
N LEU A 281 -3.66 -14.48 1.84
CA LEU A 281 -2.21 -14.56 1.82
C LEU A 281 -1.63 -13.54 2.82
N GLU A 282 -0.47 -13.87 3.41
CA GLU A 282 0.27 -12.94 4.26
C GLU A 282 0.89 -11.84 3.39
N VAL A 283 0.42 -10.60 3.59
CA VAL A 283 0.86 -9.45 2.81
C VAL A 283 2.09 -8.81 3.45
N SER A 284 3.15 -8.68 2.67
CA SER A 284 4.35 -7.92 3.01
C SER A 284 4.71 -6.93 1.90
N TYR A 285 5.47 -5.89 2.24
CA TYR A 285 5.84 -4.82 1.33
C TYR A 285 7.35 -4.74 1.17
N PHE A 286 7.81 -4.34 -0.02
CA PHE A 286 9.23 -4.09 -0.29
C PHE A 286 9.42 -2.82 -1.10
N LYS A 287 10.61 -2.22 -0.98
CA LYS A 287 11.01 -1.01 -1.73
C LYS A 287 12.48 -1.11 -2.08
N SER A 288 12.89 -0.53 -3.20
CA SER A 288 14.30 -0.52 -3.60
C SER A 288 15.13 0.40 -2.70
N SER A 289 16.45 0.25 -2.80
CA SER A 289 17.40 1.17 -2.15
C SER A 289 17.27 2.61 -2.64
N LEU A 290 16.85 2.81 -3.89
CA LEU A 290 16.54 4.12 -4.47
C LEU A 290 15.20 4.65 -3.97
N ASP A 291 14.14 3.84 -3.97
CA ASP A 291 12.83 4.23 -3.45
C ASP A 291 12.92 4.71 -2.02
N ARG A 292 13.76 4.06 -1.19
CA ARG A 292 14.02 4.52 0.17
C ARG A 292 14.52 5.97 0.20
N ARG A 293 15.55 6.29 -0.60
CA ARG A 293 16.12 7.64 -0.68
C ARG A 293 15.12 8.67 -1.21
N LEU A 294 14.31 8.29 -2.20
CA LEU A 294 13.27 9.14 -2.77
C LEU A 294 12.16 9.40 -1.76
N LEU A 295 11.68 8.37 -1.06
CA LEU A 295 10.64 8.52 -0.03
C LEU A 295 11.12 9.37 1.15
N ASP A 296 12.38 9.23 1.58
CA ASP A 296 12.98 10.08 2.61
C ASP A 296 13.01 11.55 2.16
N SER A 297 13.31 11.80 0.87
CA SER A 297 13.32 13.15 0.29
C SER A 297 11.90 13.73 0.14
N LEU A 298 10.93 12.90 -0.25
CA LEU A 298 9.52 13.28 -0.32
C LEU A 298 8.99 13.65 1.07
N TRP A 299 9.36 12.90 2.11
CA TRP A 299 8.95 13.19 3.47
C TRP A 299 9.35 14.60 3.91
N ASN A 300 10.56 15.05 3.55
CA ASN A 300 11.04 16.41 3.85
C ASN A 300 10.17 17.52 3.24
N LYS A 301 9.46 17.24 2.14
CA LYS A 301 8.55 18.20 1.49
C LYS A 301 7.09 18.03 1.92
N TYR A 302 6.64 16.80 2.13
CA TYR A 302 5.22 16.46 2.28
C TYR A 302 4.76 16.26 3.73
N TRP A 303 5.64 16.29 4.74
CA TRP A 303 5.26 16.18 6.15
C TRP A 303 4.18 17.20 6.58
N VAL A 304 4.17 18.38 5.94
CA VAL A 304 3.18 19.43 6.20
C VAL A 304 1.76 18.93 5.90
N ASN A 305 1.57 18.11 4.86
CA ASN A 305 0.27 17.54 4.51
C ASN A 305 -0.27 16.61 5.59
N THR A 306 0.61 15.86 6.26
CA THR A 306 0.23 15.03 7.40
C THR A 306 -0.32 15.89 8.53
N LEU A 307 0.30 17.05 8.81
CA LEU A 307 -0.13 17.98 9.85
C LEU A 307 -1.30 18.89 9.45
N SER A 308 -1.56 19.11 8.16
CA SER A 308 -2.72 19.91 7.73
C SER A 308 -3.98 19.08 7.51
N SER A 309 -3.85 17.76 7.38
CA SER A 309 -4.97 16.86 7.13
C SER A 309 -6.01 16.82 8.26
N SER A 310 -7.27 16.54 7.90
CA SER A 310 -8.36 16.32 8.85
C SER A 310 -9.20 15.13 8.42
N SER A 311 -8.97 13.98 9.06
CA SER A 311 -9.71 12.75 8.80
C SER A 311 -11.19 12.87 9.16
N LEU A 312 -11.53 13.65 10.20
CA LEU A 312 -12.90 13.90 10.63
C LEU A 312 -13.78 14.53 9.55
N LEU A 313 -13.21 15.45 8.76
CA LEU A 313 -13.93 16.11 7.68
C LEU A 313 -13.93 15.26 6.40
N THR A 314 -12.78 14.65 6.10
CA THR A 314 -12.61 13.87 4.86
C THR A 314 -13.51 12.64 4.83
N ASN A 315 -13.76 12.01 5.98
CA ASN A 315 -14.50 10.75 6.09
C ASN A 315 -15.85 10.89 6.81
N ALA A 316 -16.40 12.10 6.89
CA ALA A 316 -17.64 12.37 7.64
C ALA A 316 -18.82 11.50 7.18
N ASP A 317 -18.98 11.34 5.87
CA ASP A 317 -20.06 10.53 5.28
C ASP A 317 -19.90 9.04 5.63
N TYR A 318 -18.68 8.52 5.59
CA TYR A 318 -18.38 7.15 6.00
C TYR A 318 -18.72 6.91 7.47
N THR A 319 -18.27 7.79 8.37
CA THR A 319 -18.55 7.67 9.80
C THR A 319 -20.05 7.73 10.07
N THR A 320 -20.77 8.63 9.40
CA THR A 320 -22.22 8.75 9.52
C THR A 320 -22.92 7.49 9.01
N GLY A 321 -22.47 6.92 7.88
CA GLY A 321 -22.95 5.65 7.36
C GLY A 321 -22.72 4.48 8.31
N GLN A 322 -21.55 4.40 8.97
CA GLN A 322 -21.29 3.37 9.98
C GLN A 322 -22.20 3.51 11.21
N ILE A 323 -22.60 4.72 11.58
CA ILE A 323 -23.56 4.96 12.67
C ILE A 323 -24.97 4.47 12.28
N PHE A 324 -25.41 4.72 11.04
CA PHE A 324 -26.68 4.18 10.54
C PHE A 324 -26.68 2.64 10.53
N ASP A 325 -25.63 2.02 9.97
CA ASP A 325 -25.49 0.56 9.97
C ASP A 325 -25.44 -0.05 11.38
N LEU A 326 -24.76 0.62 12.32
CA LEU A 326 -24.73 0.22 13.72
C LEU A 326 -26.12 0.31 14.38
N SER A 327 -26.90 1.36 14.07
CA SER A 327 -28.27 1.50 14.56
C SER A 327 -29.13 0.31 14.14
N ASP A 328 -29.07 -0.06 12.86
CA ASP A 328 -29.81 -1.20 12.33
C ASP A 328 -29.36 -2.53 12.97
N LYS A 329 -28.04 -2.71 13.20
CA LYS A 329 -27.50 -3.89 13.89
C LYS A 329 -27.98 -3.99 15.34
N LEU A 330 -28.09 -2.87 16.04
CA LEU A 330 -28.59 -2.81 17.41
C LEU A 330 -30.08 -3.13 17.46
N GLU A 331 -30.89 -2.61 16.52
CA GLU A 331 -32.32 -2.94 16.41
C GLU A 331 -32.53 -4.44 16.16
N GLN A 332 -31.76 -5.04 15.25
CA GLN A 332 -31.80 -6.50 15.02
C GLN A 332 -31.42 -7.31 16.26
N SER A 333 -30.47 -6.80 17.05
CA SER A 333 -30.04 -7.45 18.31
C SER A 333 -31.11 -7.33 19.40
N GLU A 334 -31.79 -6.20 19.49
CA GLU A 334 -32.91 -5.96 20.41
C GLU A 334 -34.10 -6.87 20.09
N VAL A 335 -34.51 -6.95 18.82
CA VAL A 335 -35.61 -7.84 18.38
C VAL A 335 -35.31 -9.30 18.71
N ALA A 336 -34.05 -9.74 18.53
CA ALA A 336 -33.63 -11.09 18.85
C ALA A 336 -33.71 -11.38 20.36
N LEU A 337 -33.30 -10.43 21.21
CA LEU A 337 -33.41 -10.54 22.67
C LEU A 337 -34.87 -10.52 23.15
N GLY A 338 -35.71 -9.65 22.57
CA GLY A 338 -37.12 -9.49 22.93
C GLY A 338 -37.96 -10.74 22.62
N ARG A 339 -37.72 -11.41 21.49
CA ARG A 339 -38.42 -12.68 21.16
C ARG A 339 -37.97 -13.86 22.02
N GLY A 340 -36.71 -13.90 22.43
CA GLY A 340 -36.19 -14.93 23.34
C GLY A 340 -36.81 -14.90 24.74
N PHE A 341 -37.25 -13.71 25.18
CA PHE A 341 -37.85 -13.52 26.50
C PHE A 341 -39.35 -13.86 26.57
N VAL A 342 -40.09 -13.70 25.47
CA VAL A 342 -41.56 -13.87 25.43
C VAL A 342 -42.01 -15.33 25.30
N LEU A 343 -41.17 -16.21 24.74
CA LEU A 343 -41.53 -17.61 24.46
C LEU A 343 -41.26 -18.60 25.61
N GLY A 344 -41.00 -18.13 26.83
CA GLY A 344 -41.12 -18.93 28.06
C GLY A 344 -40.29 -20.22 28.14
N GLY A 345 -39.23 -20.35 27.33
CA GLY A 345 -38.39 -21.53 27.27
C GLY A 345 -36.95 -21.15 26.96
N THR A 346 -36.24 -20.67 27.97
CA THR A 346 -34.80 -20.41 27.84
C THR A 346 -34.04 -21.71 27.99
N ASP A 347 -33.53 -22.25 26.89
CA ASP A 347 -32.13 -22.65 26.96
C ASP A 347 -31.34 -21.33 27.08
N PRO A 348 -30.57 -21.07 28.15
CA PRO A 348 -29.93 -19.78 28.43
C PRO A 348 -28.84 -19.36 27.42
N HIS A 349 -28.78 -20.03 26.27
CA HIS A 349 -27.61 -20.11 25.42
C HIS A 349 -27.98 -20.14 23.93
N ASP A 350 -28.89 -19.28 23.48
CA ASP A 350 -28.91 -18.96 22.05
C ASP A 350 -27.68 -18.08 21.73
N ARG A 351 -26.53 -18.77 21.62
CA ARG A 351 -25.17 -18.24 21.45
C ARG A 351 -25.11 -17.23 20.29
N SER A 352 -25.98 -17.42 19.30
CA SER A 352 -26.19 -16.55 18.14
C SER A 352 -26.66 -15.13 18.51
N THR A 353 -27.56 -14.98 19.47
CA THR A 353 -28.13 -13.68 19.86
C THR A 353 -27.13 -12.85 20.66
N VAL A 354 -26.43 -13.48 21.61
CA VAL A 354 -25.33 -12.84 22.36
C VAL A 354 -24.19 -12.46 21.41
N GLU A 355 -23.90 -13.30 20.41
CA GLU A 355 -22.86 -13.04 19.40
C GLU A 355 -23.17 -11.80 18.54
N LYS A 356 -24.43 -11.58 18.14
CA LYS A 356 -24.85 -10.37 17.41
C LYS A 356 -24.60 -9.10 18.21
N LEU A 357 -24.96 -9.08 19.49
CA LEU A 357 -24.72 -7.93 20.36
C LEU A 357 -23.22 -7.68 20.61
N ILE A 358 -22.43 -8.74 20.76
CA ILE A 358 -20.96 -8.63 20.88
C ILE A 358 -20.37 -8.03 19.59
N LYS A 359 -20.84 -8.46 18.42
CA LYS A 359 -20.43 -7.89 17.12
C LYS A 359 -20.78 -6.41 17.01
N ALA A 360 -22.02 -6.03 17.34
CA ALA A 360 -22.45 -4.63 17.36
C ALA A 360 -21.63 -3.77 18.35
N THR A 361 -21.27 -4.34 19.51
CA THR A 361 -20.40 -3.67 20.49
C THR A 361 -18.98 -3.46 19.93
N ARG A 362 -18.43 -4.44 19.21
CA ARG A 362 -17.11 -4.28 18.57
C ARG A 362 -17.17 -3.22 17.46
N ASP A 363 -18.23 -3.19 16.67
CA ASP A 363 -18.46 -2.19 15.63
C ASP A 363 -18.58 -0.77 16.23
N SER A 364 -19.32 -0.62 17.35
CA SER A 364 -19.45 0.66 18.03
C SER A 364 -18.14 1.17 18.63
N CYS A 365 -17.37 0.29 19.27
CA CYS A 365 -16.04 0.62 19.78
C CYS A 365 -15.11 1.07 18.66
N LYS A 366 -15.10 0.35 17.53
CA LYS A 366 -14.25 0.69 16.38
C LYS A 366 -14.56 2.08 15.83
N THR A 367 -15.83 2.36 15.53
CA THR A 367 -16.27 3.67 15.02
C THR A 367 -15.92 4.80 16.00
N THR A 368 -16.10 4.56 17.30
CA THR A 368 -15.77 5.54 18.34
C THR A 368 -14.26 5.83 18.40
N ILE A 369 -13.42 4.79 18.33
CA ILE A 369 -11.96 4.93 18.34
C ILE A 369 -11.47 5.75 17.13
N GLU A 370 -12.01 5.49 15.93
CA GLU A 370 -11.66 6.24 14.71
C GLU A 370 -11.97 7.74 14.85
N VAL A 371 -13.15 8.09 15.39
CA VAL A 371 -13.53 9.49 15.66
C VAL A 371 -12.63 10.13 16.71
N ILE A 372 -12.31 9.41 17.79
CA ILE A 372 -11.42 9.91 18.85
C ILE A 372 -10.02 10.18 18.29
N HIS A 373 -9.46 9.30 17.46
CA HIS A 373 -8.17 9.55 16.82
C HIS A 373 -8.17 10.80 15.95
N GLY A 374 -9.24 11.01 15.16
CA GLY A 374 -9.41 12.23 14.37
C GLY A 374 -9.47 13.49 15.24
N LEU A 375 -10.15 13.42 16.39
CA LEU A 375 -10.24 14.53 17.34
C LEU A 375 -8.90 14.80 18.05
N MET A 376 -8.20 13.74 18.48
CA MET A 376 -6.85 13.84 19.06
C MET A 376 -5.90 14.58 18.11
N ALA A 377 -5.94 14.26 16.81
CA ALA A 377 -5.14 14.96 15.81
C ALA A 377 -5.49 16.46 15.74
N GLN A 378 -6.76 16.86 15.85
CA GLN A 378 -7.14 18.28 15.90
C GLN A 378 -6.63 18.96 17.17
N ILE A 379 -6.76 18.32 18.33
CA ILE A 379 -6.28 18.87 19.62
C ILE A 379 -4.76 19.07 19.58
N ILE A 380 -4.02 18.10 19.04
CA ILE A 380 -2.57 18.22 18.89
C ILE A 380 -2.21 19.43 18.01
N LYS A 381 -2.88 19.60 16.87
CA LYS A 381 -2.65 20.75 15.98
C LYS A 381 -2.98 22.07 16.67
N ASP A 382 -4.11 22.15 17.36
CA ASP A 382 -4.52 23.34 18.09
C ASP A 382 -3.53 23.72 19.21
N ARG A 383 -3.00 22.72 19.94
CA ARG A 383 -1.95 22.94 20.94
C ARG A 383 -0.62 23.37 20.33
N LEU A 384 -0.23 22.79 19.18
CA LEU A 384 1.04 23.09 18.52
C LEU A 384 1.05 24.45 17.83
N PHE A 385 -0.06 24.88 17.23
CA PHE A 385 -0.08 26.05 16.35
C PHE A 385 -0.86 27.24 16.90
N ASN A 386 -1.92 27.03 17.67
CA ASN A 386 -2.80 28.13 18.13
C ASN A 386 -2.45 28.63 19.55
N HIS A 387 -1.68 27.86 20.33
CA HIS A 387 -1.31 28.20 21.70
C HIS A 387 0.14 28.73 21.85
N VAL A 388 0.83 29.01 20.75
CA VAL A 388 2.19 29.57 20.76
C VAL A 388 2.11 31.08 20.95
N GLY A 389 2.21 31.54 22.19
CA GLY A 389 2.15 32.97 22.55
C GLY A 389 1.20 33.31 23.70
N GLY A 390 0.51 32.32 24.28
CA GLY A 390 -0.20 32.48 25.55
C GLY A 390 0.79 32.68 26.69
N ASN A 391 1.29 33.90 26.84
CA ASN A 391 1.88 34.35 28.10
C ASN A 391 0.91 33.97 29.22
N MET A 392 1.46 33.36 30.26
CA MET A 392 0.91 33.47 31.60
C MET A 392 0.65 34.96 31.85
N SER A 393 -0.58 35.41 31.66
CA SER A 393 -1.00 36.71 32.15
C SER A 393 -0.99 36.59 33.67
N ASP A 394 0.11 37.09 34.23
CA ASP A 394 0.35 37.26 35.65
C ASP A 394 -0.92 37.81 36.34
N PRO A 395 -1.49 37.15 37.35
CA PRO A 395 -2.70 37.61 38.02
C PRO A 395 -2.35 38.73 39.03
N GLN A 396 -1.73 39.82 38.57
CA GLN A 396 -1.53 41.03 39.37
C GLN A 396 -1.63 42.29 38.51
N GLN A 397 -2.87 42.69 38.21
CA GLN A 397 -3.24 44.10 38.14
C GLN A 397 -4.77 44.20 38.29
N LYS A 398 -5.20 44.32 39.54
CA LYS A 398 -6.51 44.85 39.94
C LYS A 398 -6.27 45.95 40.96
#